data_AF-A0A5B3FN26-F1
#
_entry.id   AF-A0A5B3FN26-F1
#
_cell.length_a   1.000
_cell.length_b   1.000
_cell.length_c   1.000
_cell.angle_alpha   90.00
_cell.angle_beta   90.00
_cell.angle_gamma   90.00
#
_symmetry.space_group_name_H-M   'P 1'
#
loop_
_entity.id
_entity.type
_entity.pdbx_description
1 polymer ?
#
loop_
_entity_poly.entity_id
_entity_poly.type
_entity_poly.pdbx_seq_one_letter_code
_entity_poly.pdbx_strand_id
1 'polypeptide(L)'
;MDIMVILQIIVLLGAIFVGVRLGGIGIGYAGGAGVLILGLCLGMKPGNIPWDVILIIASVISAISAMQLAGGLDYLVYIAEQILYKNPKYTNYLA
;
A
#
# COMPACT_ATOMS: atom_id res chain seq x y z
N MET A 1 14.30 25.77 15.34
CA MET A 1 13.48 24.56 15.40
C MET A 1 13.13 24.33 16.85
N ASP A 2 11.85 24.30 17.19
CA ASP A 2 11.43 24.01 18.56
C ASP A 2 11.74 22.55 18.93
N ILE A 3 12.07 22.31 20.20
CA ILE A 3 12.39 20.97 20.73
C ILE A 3 11.26 19.96 20.43
N MET A 4 10.01 20.43 20.41
CA MET A 4 8.83 19.65 20.06
C MET A 4 8.88 19.09 18.62
N VAL A 5 9.35 19.90 17.67
CA VAL A 5 9.45 19.51 16.26
C VAL A 5 10.52 18.43 16.07
N ILE A 6 11.64 18.54 16.79
CA ILE A 6 12.70 17.53 16.78
C ILE A 6 12.17 16.19 17.30
N LEU A 7 11.42 16.22 18.41
CA LEU A 7 10.84 15.03 19.01
C LEU A 7 9.80 14.35 18.08
N GLN A 8 8.95 15.14 17.42
CA GLN A 8 8.01 14.64 16.41
C GLN A 8 8.73 13.98 15.22
N ILE A 9 9.82 14.56 14.74
CA ILE A 9 10.63 13.99 13.65
C ILE A 9 11.27 12.67 14.08
N ILE A 10 11.78 12.57 15.32
CA ILE A 10 12.34 11.32 15.85
C ILE A 10 11.27 10.22 15.89
N VAL A 11 10.07 10.54 16.39
CA VAL A 11 8.96 9.57 16.44
C VAL A 11 8.52 9.16 15.04
N LEU A 12 8.40 10.10 14.10
CA LEU A 12 8.05 9.84 12.71
C LEU A 12 9.07 8.90 12.05
N LEU A 13 10.36 9.25 12.13
CA LEU A 13 11.43 8.45 11.53
C LEU A 13 11.56 7.08 12.21
N GLY A 14 11.38 7.02 13.53
CA GLY A 14 11.34 5.75 14.28
C GLY A 14 10.20 4.84 13.82
N ALA A 15 9.00 5.38 13.65
CA ALA A 15 7.84 4.63 13.16
C ALA A 15 8.04 4.11 11.73
N ILE A 16 8.61 4.94 10.84
CA ILE A 16 8.95 4.52 9.47
C ILE A 16 10.01 3.42 9.49
N PHE A 17 11.07 3.59 10.27
CA PHE A 17 12.15 2.60 10.36
C PHE A 17 11.65 1.24 10.82
N VAL A 18 10.82 1.21 11.88
CA VAL A 18 10.18 -0.02 12.38
C VAL A 18 9.23 -0.60 11.33
N GLY A 19 8.42 0.23 10.68
CA GLY A 19 7.49 -0.20 9.64
C GLY A 19 8.18 -0.86 8.45
N VAL A 20 9.21 -0.22 7.90
CA VAL A 20 9.99 -0.75 6.78
C VAL A 20 10.67 -2.07 7.15
N ARG A 21 11.15 -2.22 8.39
CA ARG A 21 11.77 -3.46 8.86
C ARG A 21 10.78 -4.62 8.96
N LEU A 22 9.53 -4.35 9.34
CA LEU A 22 8.47 -5.36 9.43
C LEU A 22 7.93 -5.76 8.04
N GLY A 23 7.89 -4.82 7.10
CA GLY A 23 7.44 -5.06 5.73
C GLY A 23 5.94 -5.42 5.61
N GLY A 24 5.45 -5.47 4.37
CA GLY A 24 4.07 -5.88 4.06
C GLY A 24 3.01 -5.11 4.87
N ILE A 25 2.13 -5.86 5.55
CA ILE A 25 1.07 -5.30 6.41
C ILE A 25 1.64 -4.54 7.63
N GLY A 26 2.85 -4.89 8.09
CA GLY A 26 3.48 -4.26 9.26
C GLY A 26 3.78 -2.77 9.08
N ILE A 27 3.98 -2.31 7.83
CA ILE A 27 4.15 -0.89 7.50
C ILE A 27 2.90 -0.09 7.88
N GLY A 28 1.72 -0.65 7.61
CA GLY A 28 0.44 -0.02 7.94
C GLY A 28 0.23 0.14 9.45
N TYR A 29 0.52 -0.92 10.22
CA TYR A 29 0.42 -0.87 11.69
C TYR A 29 1.42 0.09 12.34
N ALA A 30 2.69 0.07 11.87
CA ALA A 30 3.71 0.98 12.38
C ALA A 30 3.38 2.46 12.05
N GLY A 31 2.84 2.72 10.85
CA GLY A 31 2.35 4.05 10.47
C GLY A 31 1.19 4.51 11.36
N GLY A 32 0.19 3.66 11.56
CA GLY A 32 -0.96 3.95 12.44
C GLY A 32 -0.54 4.21 13.89
N ALA A 33 0.35 3.36 14.44
CA ALA A 33 0.90 3.55 15.79
C ALA A 33 1.70 4.85 15.90
N GLY A 34 2.51 5.20 14.89
CA GLY A 34 3.24 6.47 14.84
C GLY A 34 2.30 7.68 14.87
N VAL A 35 1.21 7.65 14.10
CA VAL A 35 0.18 8.71 14.11
C VAL A 35 -0.51 8.82 15.48
N LEU A 36 -0.82 7.69 16.13
CA LEU A 36 -1.39 7.70 17.48
C LEU A 36 -0.44 8.31 18.51
N ILE A 37 0.85 7.97 18.47
CA ILE A 37 1.86 8.54 19.38
C ILE A 37 2.01 10.05 19.14
N LEU A 38 2.09 10.48 17.87
CA LEU A 38 2.18 11.90 17.52
C LEU A 38 0.93 12.69 17.97
N GLY A 39 -0.26 12.12 17.82
CA GLY A 39 -1.51 12.77 18.20
C GLY A 39 -1.76 12.79 19.71
N LEU A 40 -1.64 11.65 20.38
CA LEU A 40 -2.01 11.50 21.80
C LEU A 40 -0.89 11.93 22.76
N CYS A 41 0.38 11.66 22.44
CA CYS A 41 1.50 11.98 23.34
C CYS A 41 2.13 13.34 23.05
N LEU A 42 2.15 13.78 21.79
CA LEU A 42 2.78 15.05 21.37
C LEU A 42 1.76 16.14 21.03
N GLY A 43 0.47 15.86 21.20
CA GLY A 43 -0.61 16.83 21.06
C GLY A 43 -0.78 17.39 19.64
N MET A 44 -0.25 16.71 18.62
CA MET A 44 -0.46 17.13 17.24
C MET A 44 -1.93 17.01 16.88
N LYS A 45 -2.50 18.10 16.34
CA LYS A 45 -3.84 18.06 15.78
C LYS A 45 -3.87 17.04 14.63
N PRO A 46 -4.87 16.14 14.59
CA PRO A 46 -5.09 15.29 13.45
C PRO A 46 -5.22 16.13 12.19
N GLY A 47 -4.49 15.76 11.14
CA GLY A 47 -4.70 16.33 9.81
C GLY A 47 -6.02 15.87 9.21
N ASN A 48 -6.33 16.36 8.02
CA ASN A 48 -7.47 15.87 7.26
C ASN A 48 -7.25 14.39 6.90
N ILE A 49 -8.21 13.55 7.26
CA ILE A 49 -8.20 12.13 6.88
C ILE A 49 -8.44 12.07 5.36
N PRO A 50 -7.55 11.44 4.57
CA PRO A 50 -7.67 11.37 3.12
C PRO A 50 -8.68 10.29 2.70
N TRP A 51 -9.97 10.53 2.97
CA TRP A 51 -11.06 9.60 2.68
C TRP A 51 -11.09 9.15 1.22
N ASP A 52 -10.87 10.08 0.29
CA ASP A 52 -10.84 9.79 -1.15
C ASP A 52 -9.81 8.70 -1.48
N VAL A 53 -8.61 8.80 -0.89
CA VAL A 53 -7.52 7.84 -1.13
C VAL A 53 -7.86 6.48 -0.54
N ILE A 54 -8.40 6.44 0.68
CA ILE A 54 -8.78 5.18 1.34
C ILE A 54 -9.88 4.47 0.54
N LEU A 55 -10.89 5.21 0.08
CA LEU A 55 -12.00 4.68 -0.68
C LEU A 55 -11.58 4.18 -2.06
N ILE A 56 -10.66 4.89 -2.74
CA ILE A 56 -10.09 4.42 -4.02
C ILE A 56 -9.35 3.09 -3.82
N ILE A 57 -8.51 2.98 -2.79
CA ILE A 57 -7.79 1.72 -2.48
C ILE A 57 -8.78 0.61 -2.15
N ALA A 58 -9.78 0.87 -1.30
CA ALA A 58 -10.79 -0.11 -0.94
C ALA A 58 -11.59 -0.59 -2.16
N SER A 59 -12.01 0.34 -3.02
CA SER A 59 -12.74 0.04 -4.25
C SER A 59 -11.93 -0.86 -5.19
N VAL A 60 -10.65 -0.52 -5.42
CA VAL A 60 -9.76 -1.31 -6.28
C VAL A 60 -9.51 -2.70 -5.67
N ILE A 61 -9.27 -2.81 -4.36
CA ILE A 61 -9.09 -4.10 -3.69
C ILE A 61 -10.36 -4.95 -3.81
N SER A 62 -11.54 -4.38 -3.58
CA SER A 62 -12.81 -5.10 -3.73
C SER A 62 -13.03 -5.60 -5.16
N ALA A 63 -12.73 -4.77 -6.17
CA ALA A 63 -12.83 -5.18 -7.57
C ALA A 63 -11.84 -6.32 -7.89
N ILE A 64 -10.59 -6.22 -7.44
CA ILE A 64 -9.57 -7.26 -7.62
C ILE A 64 -9.97 -8.55 -6.92
N SER A 65 -10.46 -8.48 -5.68
CA SER A 65 -10.92 -9.67 -4.93
C SER A 65 -12.12 -10.34 -5.61
N ALA A 66 -13.05 -9.57 -6.16
CA ALA A 66 -14.16 -10.12 -6.95
C ALA A 66 -13.65 -10.81 -8.24
N MET A 67 -12.71 -10.18 -8.96
CA MET A 67 -12.09 -10.78 -10.15
C MET A 67 -11.29 -12.05 -9.83
N GLN A 68 -10.57 -12.08 -8.71
CA GLN A 68 -9.83 -13.26 -8.25
C GLN A 68 -10.79 -14.41 -7.89
N LEU A 69 -11.86 -14.14 -7.13
CA LEU A 69 -12.86 -15.15 -6.79
C LEU A 69 -13.64 -15.69 -8.01
N ALA A 70 -13.88 -14.84 -9.01
CA ALA A 70 -14.54 -15.24 -10.25
C ALA A 70 -13.63 -15.97 -11.26
N GLY A 71 -12.33 -16.13 -10.96
CA GLY A 71 -11.34 -16.66 -11.91
C GLY A 71 -11.04 -15.74 -13.09
N GLY A 72 -11.45 -14.47 -13.01
CA GLY A 72 -11.27 -13.48 -14.07
C GLY A 72 -9.79 -13.14 -14.30
N LEU A 73 -8.97 -13.20 -13.26
CA LEU A 73 -7.52 -13.01 -13.40
C LEU A 73 -6.87 -14.17 -14.19
N ASP A 74 -7.25 -15.41 -13.88
CA ASP A 74 -6.76 -16.60 -14.60
C ASP A 74 -7.19 -16.59 -16.07
N TYR A 75 -8.42 -16.12 -16.35
CA TYR A 75 -8.90 -15.94 -17.71
C TYR A 75 -8.08 -14.92 -18.51
N LEU A 76 -7.72 -13.78 -17.90
CA LEU A 76 -6.88 -12.79 -18.56
C LEU A 76 -5.48 -13.34 -18.86
N VAL A 77 -4.89 -14.11 -17.94
CA VAL A 77 -3.61 -14.79 -18.15
C VAL A 77 -3.72 -15.82 -19.28
N TYR A 78 -4.79 -16.60 -19.32
CA TYR A 78 -5.02 -17.58 -20.39
C TYR A 78 -5.11 -16.92 -21.78
N ILE A 79 -5.80 -15.78 -21.88
CA ILE A 79 -5.84 -15.02 -23.14
C ILE A 79 -4.44 -14.53 -23.53
N ALA A 80 -3.69 -13.99 -22.57
CA ALA A 80 -2.31 -13.53 -22.83
C ALA A 80 -1.43 -14.69 -23.33
N GLU A 81 -1.55 -15.88 -22.73
CA GLU A 81 -0.84 -17.08 -23.15
C GLU A 81 -1.23 -17.50 -24.58
N GLN A 82 -2.52 -17.51 -24.91
CA GLN A 82 -3.00 -17.81 -26.27
C GLN A 82 -2.47 -16.84 -27.32
N ILE A 83 -2.39 -15.54 -27.01
CA ILE A 83 -1.81 -14.53 -27.90
C ILE A 83 -0.31 -14.81 -28.11
N LEU A 84 0.40 -15.19 -27.05
CA LEU A 84 1.82 -15.50 -27.08
C LEU A 84 2.12 -16.74 -27.94
N TYR A 85 1.34 -17.82 -27.79
CA TYR A 85 1.45 -19.02 -28.61
C TYR A 85 1.18 -18.77 -30.10
N LYS A 86 0.26 -17.85 -30.44
CA LYS A 86 -0.01 -17.48 -31.84
C LYS A 86 1.09 -16.61 -32.44
N ASN A 87 1.92 -15.99 -31.62
CA ASN A 87 2.99 -15.08 -32.02
C ASN A 87 4.35 -15.45 -31.39
N PRO A 88 4.85 -16.68 -31.63
CA PRO A 88 6.01 -17.25 -30.92
C PRO A 88 7.34 -16.51 -31.18
N LYS A 89 7.39 -15.60 -32.17
CA LYS A 89 8.54 -14.72 -32.41
C LYS A 89 8.70 -13.62 -31.35
N TYR A 90 7.66 -13.31 -30.57
CA TYR A 90 7.67 -12.22 -29.59
C TYR A 90 7.78 -12.71 -28.14
N THR A 91 7.92 -14.01 -27.91
CA THR A 91 8.04 -14.61 -26.57
C THR A 91 9.22 -14.03 -25.78
N ASN A 92 10.33 -13.70 -26.46
CA ASN A 92 11.53 -13.12 -25.82
C ASN A 92 11.37 -11.64 -25.41
N TYR A 93 10.31 -10.95 -25.87
CA TYR A 93 10.03 -9.55 -25.53
C TYR A 93 8.84 -9.38 -24.57
N LEU A 94 7.99 -10.41 -24.43
CA LEU A 94 6.71 -10.36 -23.74
C LEU A 94 6.65 -11.24 -22.47
N ALA A 95 7.64 -12.11 -22.25
CA ALA A 95 7.82 -12.89 -21.02
C ALA A 95 8.63 -12.11 -19.98
#